data_AF-A0A3D4UR94-F1
#
_entry.id   AF-A0A3D4UR94-F1
#
_cell.length_a   1.000
_cell.length_b   1.000
_cell.length_c   1.000
_cell.angle_alpha   90.00
_cell.angle_beta   90.00
_cell.angle_gamma   90.00
#
_symmetry.space_group_name_H-M   'P 1'
#
loop_
_entity.id
_entity.type
_entity.pdbx_description
1 polymer ?
#
loop_
_entity_poly.entity_id
_entity_poly.type
_entity_poly.pdbx_seq_one_letter_code
_entity_poly.pdbx_strand_id
1 'polypeptide(L)'
;MIKLKDILNLEDIKIPVEIGDTVLMGKFKNKRVVVKSITKNEKGDYLINGKPAFKFRLLPKEEIKEEIITEGGAYGHMSHPFDDRGMTFGDFKNLIDLGLQGRLDIEEAASEKTDGQNLMVTWKDGKLKAARNKSTIKKPMDIKQMKSKFAGRGNIEKAFVYSMRDLEKAVAALSDAQKEKIFKGGSAFMNLEIIYPESENIISYDIARLQFHGAIEYDLKTATAIGAVPDSGRMLTGMITQVNQNIQKTFKIIPPQIIKMKAHHDFAERKGFHTSKLSKLQKQFNLKDTSTLAEYHQAWWENYIDKKFKGIDNTIKMGLVKRWAFNDKSFRLNSKNVPDKDTLDKIKKEDKVKVADQVKKNMLPFETLMFELGADILKNAENLLAANPAQSVQNIRKKIASSISAVRKGGDLSKLKKVKDNLAKVQSAGGFENIVPTEGIVIKYGGKTYKITGIFGPVNQIINALW
;
A
#
# COMPACT_ATOMS: atom_id res chain seq x y z
N MET A 1 1.46 -27.46 39.54
CA MET A 1 2.08 -27.14 38.23
C MET A 1 1.09 -27.52 37.14
N ILE A 2 0.37 -26.54 36.59
CA ILE A 2 -0.52 -26.70 35.43
C ILE A 2 0.16 -25.99 34.26
N LYS A 3 0.33 -26.69 33.14
CA LYS A 3 1.07 -26.19 31.97
C LYS A 3 0.23 -25.14 31.25
N LEU A 4 0.88 -24.05 30.83
CA LEU A 4 0.31 -22.87 30.16
C LEU A 4 -0.41 -23.15 28.82
N LYS A 5 -0.51 -24.42 28.38
CA LYS A 5 -1.30 -24.81 27.20
C LYS A 5 -2.80 -24.89 27.49
N ASP A 6 -3.21 -24.98 28.75
CA ASP A 6 -4.61 -25.21 29.11
C ASP A 6 -5.45 -23.93 29.24
N ILE A 7 -4.90 -22.74 28.95
CA ILE A 7 -5.56 -21.43 29.17
C ILE A 7 -5.87 -20.68 27.84
N LEU A 8 -5.46 -21.19 26.68
CA LEU A 8 -5.76 -20.57 25.38
C LEU A 8 -6.82 -21.37 24.60
N ASN A 9 -8.05 -21.42 25.11
CA ASN A 9 -9.20 -21.85 24.31
C ASN A 9 -9.83 -20.65 23.62
N LEU A 10 -9.55 -20.50 22.33
CA LEU A 10 -10.49 -19.93 21.38
C LEU A 10 -11.78 -20.77 21.47
N GLU A 11 -12.93 -20.14 21.61
CA GLU A 11 -14.21 -20.86 21.65
C GLU A 11 -14.41 -21.63 20.33
N ASP A 12 -14.08 -22.92 20.34
CA ASP A 12 -14.44 -23.86 19.30
C ASP A 12 -15.96 -23.97 19.25
N ILE A 13 -16.53 -23.86 18.05
CA ILE A 13 -17.92 -24.26 17.81
C ILE A 13 -18.00 -25.78 18.02
N LYS A 14 -18.45 -26.19 19.22
CA LYS A 14 -18.70 -27.60 19.53
C LYS A 14 -20.01 -28.03 18.88
N ILE A 15 -19.93 -29.00 17.97
CA ILE A 15 -21.10 -29.66 17.40
C ILE A 15 -21.55 -30.73 18.42
N PRO A 16 -22.77 -30.66 18.97
CA PRO A 16 -23.26 -31.61 19.98
C PRO A 16 -23.74 -32.90 19.30
N VAL A 17 -22.83 -33.66 18.71
CA VAL A 17 -23.12 -34.95 18.08
C VAL A 17 -22.07 -35.97 18.51
N GLU A 18 -22.52 -37.08 19.08
CA GLU A 18 -21.67 -38.15 19.60
C GLU A 18 -21.87 -39.47 18.82
N ILE A 19 -20.95 -40.41 19.00
CA ILE A 19 -21.08 -41.76 18.44
C ILE A 19 -22.24 -42.45 19.16
N GLY A 20 -23.21 -42.95 18.39
CA GLY A 20 -24.47 -43.54 18.89
C GLY A 20 -25.70 -42.69 18.58
N ASP A 21 -25.53 -41.38 18.36
CA ASP A 21 -26.65 -40.49 18.04
C ASP A 21 -27.29 -40.82 16.68
N THR A 22 -28.58 -40.57 16.55
CA THR A 22 -29.28 -40.65 15.27
C THR A 22 -29.47 -39.26 14.69
N VAL A 23 -28.79 -38.99 13.57
CA VAL A 23 -28.89 -37.71 12.85
C VAL A 23 -29.62 -37.88 11.52
N LEU A 24 -30.30 -36.82 11.07
CA LEU A 24 -30.88 -36.78 9.72
C LEU A 24 -29.87 -36.26 8.71
N MET A 25 -29.58 -37.09 7.70
CA MET A 25 -28.64 -36.82 6.61
C MET A 25 -29.33 -36.87 5.24
N GLY A 26 -28.55 -36.67 4.17
CA GLY A 26 -29.04 -36.60 2.79
C GLY A 26 -29.29 -35.17 2.31
N LYS A 27 -29.47 -34.99 0.99
CA LYS A 27 -29.66 -33.68 0.34
C LYS A 27 -30.84 -32.89 0.94
N PHE A 28 -31.88 -33.61 1.38
CA PHE A 28 -33.11 -33.06 1.95
C PHE A 28 -33.27 -33.33 3.46
N LYS A 29 -32.22 -33.82 4.13
CA LYS A 29 -32.22 -34.11 5.59
C LYS A 29 -33.38 -34.98 6.05
N ASN A 30 -33.69 -36.03 5.29
CA ASN A 30 -34.79 -36.95 5.53
C ASN A 30 -34.35 -38.41 5.78
N LYS A 31 -33.04 -38.69 5.73
CA LYS A 31 -32.51 -40.04 5.96
C LYS A 31 -31.94 -40.15 7.37
N ARG A 32 -32.52 -41.00 8.21
CA ARG A 32 -31.98 -41.33 9.54
C ARG A 32 -30.68 -42.12 9.41
N VAL A 33 -29.64 -41.67 10.10
CA VAL A 33 -28.31 -42.29 10.13
C VAL A 33 -27.82 -42.32 11.57
N VAL A 34 -27.50 -43.52 12.07
CA VAL A 34 -26.83 -43.70 13.36
C VAL A 34 -25.35 -43.39 13.19
N VAL A 35 -24.80 -42.50 14.00
CA VAL A 35 -23.39 -42.10 13.99
C VAL A 35 -22.54 -43.23 14.55
N LYS A 36 -21.67 -43.81 13.71
CA LYS A 36 -20.71 -44.87 14.11
C LYS A 36 -19.29 -44.33 14.17
N SER A 37 -19.00 -43.27 13.43
CA SER A 37 -17.69 -42.60 13.41
C SER A 37 -17.83 -41.13 13.01
N ILE A 38 -16.98 -40.28 13.60
CA ILE A 38 -16.82 -38.88 13.25
C ILE A 38 -15.35 -38.66 12.91
N THR A 39 -15.04 -38.31 11.67
CA THR A 39 -13.67 -38.05 11.20
C THR A 39 -13.61 -36.75 10.39
N LYS A 40 -12.42 -36.32 9.94
CA LYS A 40 -12.24 -35.18 9.03
C LYS A 40 -11.57 -35.63 7.73
N ASN A 41 -11.97 -35.04 6.59
CA ASN A 41 -11.24 -35.23 5.33
C ASN A 41 -10.07 -34.23 5.19
N GLU A 42 -9.26 -34.38 4.14
CA GLU A 42 -8.15 -33.47 3.81
C GLU A 42 -8.55 -32.00 3.62
N LYS A 43 -9.84 -31.74 3.36
CA LYS A 43 -10.41 -30.38 3.19
C LYS A 43 -10.94 -29.80 4.50
N GLY A 44 -10.84 -30.54 5.61
CA GLY A 44 -11.32 -30.12 6.93
C GLY A 44 -12.82 -30.35 7.17
N ASP A 45 -13.54 -30.99 6.25
CA ASP A 45 -14.96 -31.29 6.44
C ASP A 45 -15.14 -32.41 7.45
N TYR A 46 -16.10 -32.26 8.37
CA TYR A 46 -16.52 -33.35 9.26
C TYR A 46 -17.31 -34.42 8.48
N LEU A 47 -16.85 -35.66 8.59
CA LEU A 47 -17.45 -36.86 8.03
C LEU A 47 -18.18 -37.62 9.13
N ILE A 48 -19.44 -37.96 8.89
CA ILE A 48 -20.20 -38.94 9.69
C ILE A 48 -20.28 -40.22 8.88
N ASN A 49 -19.73 -41.32 9.40
CA ASN A 49 -19.65 -42.61 8.71
C ASN A 49 -19.05 -42.51 7.30
N GLY A 50 -17.96 -41.73 7.16
CA GLY A 50 -17.27 -41.50 5.89
C GLY A 50 -18.00 -40.57 4.90
N LYS A 51 -19.17 -40.01 5.26
CA LYS A 51 -19.92 -39.08 4.39
C LYS A 51 -19.94 -37.66 4.96
N PRO A 52 -19.77 -36.61 4.12
CA PRO A 52 -19.80 -35.23 4.60
C PRO A 52 -21.17 -34.88 5.16
N ALA A 53 -21.23 -34.52 6.45
CA ALA A 53 -22.50 -34.20 7.11
C ALA A 53 -22.99 -32.78 6.81
N PHE A 54 -22.03 -31.89 6.56
CA PHE A 54 -22.22 -30.50 6.16
C PHE A 54 -21.28 -30.20 5.01
N LYS A 55 -21.81 -29.67 3.90
CA LYS A 55 -21.02 -29.20 2.77
C LYS A 55 -20.92 -27.68 2.88
N PHE A 56 -20.05 -27.16 3.73
CA PHE A 56 -19.66 -25.76 3.67
C PHE A 56 -18.31 -25.68 2.95
N ARG A 57 -18.24 -24.88 1.89
CA ARG A 57 -16.95 -24.52 1.32
C ARG A 57 -16.53 -23.24 2.02
N LEU A 58 -15.53 -23.34 2.90
CA LEU A 58 -14.78 -22.14 3.25
C LEU A 58 -14.24 -21.63 1.91
N LEU A 59 -14.71 -20.46 1.47
CA LEU A 59 -13.91 -19.71 0.52
C LEU A 59 -12.54 -19.62 1.20
N PRO A 60 -11.43 -19.81 0.47
CA PRO A 60 -10.22 -19.18 0.92
C PRO A 60 -10.69 -17.76 1.27
N LYS A 61 -10.43 -17.31 2.50
CA LYS A 61 -10.14 -15.89 2.60
C LYS A 61 -9.20 -15.67 1.42
N GLU A 62 -9.41 -14.63 0.63
CA GLU A 62 -8.28 -14.08 -0.08
C GLU A 62 -7.26 -13.78 1.02
N GLU A 63 -6.48 -14.78 1.40
CA GLU A 63 -5.07 -14.68 1.60
C GLU A 63 -4.63 -14.09 0.28
N ILE A 64 -4.72 -12.76 0.24
CA ILE A 64 -3.66 -11.93 -0.28
C ILE A 64 -2.40 -12.51 0.36
N LYS A 65 -1.90 -13.61 -0.21
CA LYS A 65 -0.55 -14.09 -0.02
C LYS A 65 0.28 -13.01 -0.65
N GLU A 66 0.59 -12.06 0.20
CA GLU A 66 1.73 -11.16 0.25
C GLU A 66 1.35 -10.06 1.25
N GLU A 67 1.40 -10.38 2.55
CA GLU A 67 2.02 -9.45 3.51
C GLU A 67 3.52 -9.34 3.13
N ILE A 68 3.84 -8.91 1.90
CA ILE A 68 5.00 -8.07 1.68
C ILE A 68 4.65 -6.87 2.54
N ILE A 69 5.32 -6.79 3.68
CA ILE A 69 5.35 -5.68 4.62
C ILE A 69 4.69 -4.46 3.97
N THR A 70 3.43 -4.19 4.31
CA THR A 70 2.73 -3.04 3.73
C THR A 70 3.62 -1.83 3.93
N GLU A 71 4.07 -1.22 2.84
CA GLU A 71 5.12 -0.18 2.85
C GLU A 71 4.76 0.98 3.78
N GLY A 72 3.47 1.20 4.06
CA GLY A 72 3.01 2.21 5.01
C GLY A 72 2.42 1.68 6.33
N GLY A 73 2.51 0.37 6.63
CA GLY A 73 2.09 -0.18 7.92
C GLY A 73 0.69 0.28 8.38
N ALA A 74 0.61 0.84 9.59
CA ALA A 74 -0.62 1.36 10.18
C ALA A 74 -1.04 2.72 9.57
N TYR A 75 -0.07 3.47 9.05
CA TYR A 75 -0.27 4.75 8.38
C TYR A 75 -0.99 4.56 7.03
N GLY A 76 -0.85 3.38 6.41
CA GLY A 76 -1.48 3.02 5.14
C GLY A 76 -0.65 3.40 3.92
N HIS A 77 -1.07 2.97 2.73
CA HIS A 77 -0.38 3.32 1.50
C HIS A 77 -0.61 4.80 1.17
N MET A 78 0.48 5.55 1.02
CA MET A 78 0.43 6.92 0.51
C MET A 78 0.06 6.90 -0.99
N SER A 79 -0.88 7.75 -1.37
CA SER A 79 -1.39 7.85 -2.74
C SER A 79 -0.44 8.61 -3.65
N HIS A 80 -0.38 8.21 -4.92
CA HIS A 80 0.11 9.09 -5.98
C HIS A 80 -0.96 10.14 -6.33
N PRO A 81 -0.58 11.28 -6.96
CA PRO A 81 -1.57 12.25 -7.42
C PRO A 81 -2.62 11.65 -8.36
N PHE A 82 -2.23 10.71 -9.23
CA PHE A 82 -3.15 10.02 -10.15
C PHE A 82 -4.06 8.98 -9.49
N ASP A 83 -3.87 8.67 -8.20
CA ASP A 83 -4.81 7.82 -7.44
C ASP A 83 -5.99 8.64 -6.88
N ASP A 84 -5.84 9.97 -6.81
CA ASP A 84 -6.87 10.85 -6.27
C ASP A 84 -7.85 11.27 -7.35
N ARG A 85 -9.05 10.68 -7.29
CA ARG A 85 -10.15 10.98 -8.21
C ARG A 85 -10.60 12.44 -8.17
N GLY A 86 -10.34 13.17 -7.09
CA GLY A 86 -10.67 14.58 -6.95
C GLY A 86 -9.67 15.53 -7.59
N MET A 87 -8.47 15.06 -7.98
CA MET A 87 -7.48 15.89 -8.68
C MET A 87 -8.05 16.37 -10.01
N THR A 88 -7.93 17.67 -10.27
CA THR A 88 -8.35 18.27 -11.53
C THR A 88 -7.23 18.29 -12.56
N PHE A 89 -7.58 18.47 -13.84
CA PHE A 89 -6.58 18.71 -14.88
C PHE A 89 -5.75 19.97 -14.59
N GLY A 90 -6.34 21.00 -13.98
CA GLY A 90 -5.64 22.18 -13.49
C GLY A 90 -4.60 21.84 -12.42
N ASP A 91 -4.95 20.96 -11.47
CA ASP A 91 -4.02 20.51 -10.43
C ASP A 91 -2.83 19.76 -11.04
N PHE A 92 -3.07 18.86 -11.99
CA PHE A 92 -1.98 18.16 -12.67
C PHE A 92 -1.06 19.12 -13.44
N LYS A 93 -1.62 20.14 -14.12
CA LYS A 93 -0.81 21.17 -14.80
C LYS A 93 0.05 21.95 -13.79
N ASN A 94 -0.52 22.30 -12.64
CA ASN A 94 0.19 23.00 -11.58
C ASN A 94 1.32 22.13 -10.99
N LEU A 95 1.05 20.84 -10.74
CA LEU A 95 2.07 19.90 -10.27
C LEU A 95 3.20 19.69 -11.28
N ILE A 96 2.89 19.64 -12.59
CA ILE A 96 3.91 19.59 -13.65
C ILE A 96 4.79 20.85 -13.57
N ASP A 97 4.18 22.03 -13.49
CA ASP A 97 4.88 23.31 -13.47
C ASP A 97 5.79 23.47 -12.24
N LEU A 98 5.24 23.26 -11.05
CA LEU A 98 5.95 23.38 -9.78
C LEU A 98 7.01 22.30 -9.61
N GLY A 99 6.68 21.06 -9.99
CA GLY A 99 7.58 19.92 -9.92
C GLY A 99 8.84 20.14 -10.75
N LEU A 100 8.69 20.55 -12.01
CA LEU A 100 9.83 20.81 -12.89
C LEU A 100 10.61 22.07 -12.50
N GLN A 101 10.02 23.03 -11.77
CA GLN A 101 10.74 24.17 -11.20
C GLN A 101 11.51 23.83 -9.92
N GLY A 102 11.31 22.66 -9.32
CA GLY A 102 11.88 22.33 -8.02
C GLY A 102 11.11 22.92 -6.83
N ARG A 103 9.89 23.43 -7.05
CA ARG A 103 9.08 24.16 -6.06
C ARG A 103 8.00 23.27 -5.45
N LEU A 104 8.41 22.12 -4.92
CA LEU A 104 7.51 21.13 -4.31
C LEU A 104 7.30 21.32 -2.80
N ASP A 105 7.87 22.39 -2.25
CA ASP A 105 7.61 22.95 -0.93
C ASP A 105 6.31 23.79 -0.89
N ILE A 106 5.22 23.23 -1.45
CA ILE A 106 3.98 23.95 -1.76
C ILE A 106 3.25 24.38 -0.48
N GLU A 107 3.03 23.42 0.42
CA GLU A 107 2.42 23.66 1.74
C GLU A 107 3.40 23.34 2.88
N GLU A 108 4.27 22.37 2.67
CA GLU A 108 5.30 21.92 3.61
C GLU A 108 6.54 21.50 2.82
N ALA A 109 7.71 21.49 3.46
CA ALA A 109 8.94 21.07 2.82
C ALA A 109 8.86 19.63 2.30
N ALA A 110 9.21 19.42 1.03
CA ALA A 110 9.26 18.09 0.43
C ALA A 110 10.30 17.22 1.15
N SER A 111 9.92 15.98 1.45
CA SER A 111 10.81 15.03 2.15
C SER A 111 11.04 13.77 1.33
N GLU A 112 12.16 13.10 1.59
CA GLU A 112 12.48 11.83 0.96
C GLU A 112 11.43 10.80 1.36
N LYS A 113 10.90 10.08 0.37
CA LYS A 113 10.27 8.79 0.62
C LYS A 113 11.37 7.73 0.62
N THR A 114 11.68 7.20 1.79
CA THR A 114 12.71 6.17 1.96
C THR A 114 12.16 4.76 1.81
N ASP A 115 12.99 3.88 1.27
CA ASP A 115 12.70 2.47 1.01
C ASP A 115 13.09 1.60 2.22
N GLY A 116 12.42 1.83 3.35
CA GLY A 116 12.70 1.15 4.62
C GLY A 116 11.58 0.24 5.09
N GLN A 117 11.51 0.06 6.41
CA GLN A 117 10.45 -0.66 7.09
C GLN A 117 9.62 0.27 7.99
N ASN A 118 8.38 0.54 7.62
CA ASN A 118 7.51 1.43 8.38
C ASN A 118 7.21 0.95 9.81
N LEU A 119 7.14 1.86 10.77
CA LEU A 119 6.69 1.56 12.13
C LEU A 119 5.95 2.77 12.70
N MET A 120 4.89 2.52 13.46
CA MET A 120 4.29 3.55 14.29
C MET A 120 4.58 3.26 15.75
N VAL A 121 4.99 4.25 16.54
CA VAL A 121 5.28 4.08 17.97
C VAL A 121 4.53 5.09 18.83
N THR A 122 4.17 4.69 20.05
CA THR A 122 3.57 5.54 21.05
C THR A 122 4.20 5.30 22.42
N TRP A 123 4.06 6.26 23.33
CA TRP A 123 4.44 6.10 24.73
C TRP A 123 3.18 5.92 25.57
N LYS A 124 3.07 4.75 26.23
CA LYS A 124 1.87 4.42 27.02
C LYS A 124 2.24 3.51 28.19
N ASP A 125 1.70 3.81 29.37
CA ASP A 125 1.92 3.05 30.61
C ASP A 125 3.41 2.92 30.95
N GLY A 126 4.18 3.99 30.75
CA GLY A 126 5.62 4.03 31.03
C GLY A 126 6.49 3.20 30.09
N LYS A 127 5.96 2.76 28.94
CA LYS A 127 6.69 1.94 27.96
C LYS A 127 6.49 2.43 26.53
N LEU A 128 7.47 2.14 25.68
CA LEU A 128 7.30 2.29 24.25
C LEU A 128 6.45 1.13 23.71
N LYS A 129 5.42 1.46 22.93
CA LYS A 129 4.61 0.48 22.23
C LYS A 129 4.51 0.80 20.75
N ALA A 130 4.22 -0.21 19.94
CA ALA A 130 4.22 -0.10 18.48
C ALA A 130 2.92 -0.55 17.83
N ALA A 131 2.66 0.01 16.65
CA ALA A 131 1.57 -0.34 15.78
C ALA A 131 2.03 -0.48 14.32
N ARG A 132 1.40 -1.43 13.62
CA ARG A 132 1.61 -1.77 12.19
C ARG A 132 0.30 -1.91 11.41
N ASN A 133 -0.84 -1.93 12.10
CA ASN A 133 -2.19 -1.92 11.52
C ASN A 133 -3.23 -1.43 12.56
N LYS A 134 -4.50 -1.31 12.15
CA LYS A 134 -5.61 -0.91 13.04
C LYS A 134 -5.73 -1.75 14.31
N SER A 135 -5.52 -3.07 14.25
CA SER A 135 -5.59 -3.93 15.44
C SER A 135 -4.56 -3.51 16.49
N THR A 136 -3.33 -3.27 16.04
CA THR A 136 -2.24 -2.82 16.91
C THR A 136 -2.33 -1.35 17.32
N ILE A 137 -3.10 -0.50 16.65
CA ILE A 137 -3.44 0.83 17.19
C ILE A 137 -4.33 0.67 18.44
N LYS A 138 -5.35 -0.22 18.37
CA LYS A 138 -6.23 -0.50 19.53
C LYS A 138 -5.48 -1.19 20.67
N LYS A 139 -4.55 -2.08 20.32
CA LYS A 139 -3.72 -2.87 21.26
C LYS A 139 -2.23 -2.81 20.87
N PRO A 140 -1.52 -1.74 21.22
CA PRO A 140 -0.12 -1.54 20.85
C PRO A 140 0.80 -2.62 21.43
N MET A 141 1.78 -3.03 20.62
CA MET A 141 2.69 -4.12 20.94
C MET A 141 3.94 -3.61 21.68
N ASP A 142 4.34 -4.30 22.74
CA ASP A 142 5.65 -4.08 23.35
C ASP A 142 6.78 -4.79 22.57
N ILE A 143 8.02 -4.66 23.03
CA ILE A 143 9.21 -5.27 22.38
C ILE A 143 9.11 -6.79 22.34
N LYS A 144 8.53 -7.44 23.37
CA LYS A 144 8.40 -8.91 23.42
C LYS A 144 7.41 -9.38 22.35
N GLN A 145 6.28 -8.71 22.23
CA GLN A 145 5.27 -8.97 21.21
C GLN A 145 5.82 -8.68 19.80
N MET A 146 6.60 -7.61 19.63
CA MET A 146 7.29 -7.29 18.39
C MET A 146 8.25 -8.41 17.98
N LYS A 147 9.09 -8.88 18.92
CA LYS A 147 10.00 -10.00 18.69
C LYS A 147 9.25 -11.25 18.26
N SER A 148 8.18 -11.62 18.98
CA SER A 148 7.36 -12.79 18.61
C SER A 148 6.72 -12.66 17.24
N LYS A 149 6.27 -11.45 16.85
CA LYS A 149 5.64 -11.20 15.54
C LYS A 149 6.61 -11.40 14.38
N PHE A 150 7.87 -11.04 14.54
CA PHE A 150 8.89 -11.14 13.49
C PHE A 150 9.84 -12.32 13.68
N ALA A 151 9.55 -13.22 14.62
CA ALA A 151 10.39 -14.37 14.96
C ALA A 151 10.77 -15.19 13.71
N GLY A 152 12.05 -15.45 13.53
CA GLY A 152 12.57 -16.28 12.45
C GLY A 152 12.75 -15.55 11.11
N ARG A 153 12.54 -14.23 11.06
CA ARG A 153 12.71 -13.42 9.84
C ARG A 153 14.11 -12.78 9.71
N GLY A 154 15.12 -13.32 10.39
CA GLY A 154 16.51 -12.88 10.29
C GLY A 154 16.70 -11.40 10.59
N ASN A 155 17.30 -10.65 9.65
CA ASN A 155 17.61 -9.23 9.85
C ASN A 155 16.35 -8.34 9.92
N ILE A 156 15.21 -8.79 9.40
CA ILE A 156 13.94 -8.06 9.57
C ILE A 156 13.51 -8.10 11.05
N GLU A 157 13.63 -9.25 11.72
CA GLU A 157 13.38 -9.36 13.17
C GLU A 157 14.29 -8.40 13.94
N LYS A 158 15.59 -8.40 13.61
CA LYS A 158 16.56 -7.50 14.22
C LYS A 158 16.19 -6.04 14.03
N ALA A 159 15.83 -5.62 12.81
CA ALA A 159 15.47 -4.24 12.50
C ALA A 159 14.35 -3.72 13.43
N PHE A 160 13.27 -4.49 13.58
CA PHE A 160 12.14 -4.11 14.44
C PHE A 160 12.45 -4.20 15.94
N VAL A 161 13.20 -5.22 16.38
CA VAL A 161 13.52 -5.37 17.80
C VAL A 161 14.54 -4.34 18.26
N TYR A 162 15.56 -4.06 17.46
CA TYR A 162 16.58 -3.08 17.78
C TYR A 162 16.02 -1.65 17.73
N SER A 163 15.14 -1.34 16.76
CA SER A 163 14.49 -0.02 16.70
C SER A 163 13.65 0.24 17.95
N MET A 164 12.86 -0.75 18.40
CA MET A 164 12.07 -0.62 19.62
C MET A 164 12.93 -0.40 20.86
N ARG A 165 14.08 -1.08 20.99
CA ARG A 165 15.00 -0.92 22.13
C ARG A 165 15.63 0.46 22.16
N ASP A 166 16.15 0.89 21.02
CA ASP A 166 16.82 2.19 20.87
C ASP A 166 15.82 3.34 21.10
N LEU A 167 14.59 3.22 20.58
CA LEU A 167 13.52 4.20 20.81
C LEU A 167 13.02 4.20 22.25
N GLU A 168 12.90 3.04 22.91
CA GLU A 168 12.43 2.98 24.30
C GLU A 168 13.41 3.72 25.20
N LYS A 169 14.72 3.50 25.03
CA LYS A 169 15.75 4.25 25.75
C LYS A 169 15.68 5.75 25.44
N ALA A 170 15.57 6.12 24.17
CA ALA A 170 15.55 7.52 23.76
C ALA A 170 14.33 8.29 24.29
N VAL A 171 13.14 7.68 24.22
CA VAL A 171 11.88 8.31 24.68
C VAL A 171 11.76 8.28 26.21
N ALA A 172 12.27 7.25 26.88
CA ALA A 172 12.27 7.17 28.35
C ALA A 172 13.03 8.33 29.01
N ALA A 173 14.09 8.83 28.34
CA ALA A 173 14.91 9.94 28.83
C ALA A 173 14.21 11.32 28.75
N LEU A 174 13.08 11.43 28.06
CA LEU A 174 12.32 12.67 27.95
C LEU A 174 11.54 12.96 29.24
N SER A 175 11.18 14.22 29.46
CA SER A 175 10.24 14.59 30.53
C SER A 175 8.82 14.12 30.20
N ASP A 176 7.97 13.99 31.21
CA ASP A 176 6.58 13.56 31.00
C ASP A 176 5.79 14.60 30.18
N ALA A 177 6.10 15.89 30.34
CA ALA A 177 5.53 16.95 29.50
C ALA A 177 5.92 16.81 28.02
N GLN A 178 7.18 16.44 27.72
CA GLN A 178 7.62 16.18 26.35
C GLN A 178 6.92 14.96 25.76
N LYS A 179 6.81 13.86 26.53
CA LYS A 179 6.09 12.65 26.11
C LYS A 179 4.62 12.95 25.85
N GLU A 180 3.96 13.68 26.74
CA GLU A 180 2.56 14.05 26.61
C GLU A 180 2.30 14.88 25.36
N LYS A 181 3.18 15.86 25.08
CA LYS A 181 3.07 16.72 23.90
C LYS A 181 3.07 15.95 22.58
N ILE A 182 3.80 14.83 22.50
CA ILE A 182 3.94 14.03 21.28
C ILE A 182 2.94 12.87 21.23
N PHE A 183 2.80 12.14 22.34
CA PHE A 183 2.09 10.86 22.40
C PHE A 183 0.70 10.95 23.01
N LYS A 184 0.34 12.06 23.67
CA LYS A 184 -1.00 12.35 24.22
C LYS A 184 -1.54 11.19 25.07
N GLY A 185 -0.84 10.83 26.14
CA GLY A 185 -1.19 9.68 26.98
C GLY A 185 -1.24 8.32 26.26
N GLY A 186 -0.69 8.22 25.05
CA GLY A 186 -0.68 7.02 24.24
C GLY A 186 -1.76 6.96 23.14
N SER A 187 -2.50 8.03 22.89
CA SER A 187 -3.48 8.13 21.79
C SER A 187 -2.82 8.51 20.45
N ALA A 188 -1.66 9.18 20.49
CA ALA A 188 -0.92 9.60 19.32
C ALA A 188 0.29 8.69 19.03
N PHE A 189 0.47 8.36 17.75
CA PHE A 189 1.49 7.44 17.27
C PHE A 189 2.41 8.14 16.27
N MET A 190 3.69 8.23 16.60
CA MET A 190 4.75 8.70 15.72
C MET A 190 5.00 7.70 14.60
N ASN A 191 4.75 8.10 13.35
CA ASN A 191 5.14 7.35 12.16
C ASN A 191 6.62 7.53 11.88
N LEU A 192 7.32 6.44 11.59
CA LEU A 192 8.74 6.45 11.26
C LEU A 192 9.10 5.36 10.26
N GLU A 193 10.23 5.55 9.58
CA GLU A 193 10.85 4.52 8.76
C GLU A 193 12.10 3.95 9.44
N ILE A 194 12.16 2.63 9.52
CA ILE A 194 13.36 1.90 9.96
C ILE A 194 14.22 1.64 8.73
N ILE A 195 15.38 2.29 8.68
CA ILE A 195 16.39 2.08 7.64
C ILE A 195 17.49 1.25 8.29
N TYR A 196 17.59 -0.03 7.91
CA TYR A 196 18.59 -0.94 8.43
C TYR A 196 19.34 -1.61 7.27
N PRO A 197 20.65 -1.32 7.08
CA PRO A 197 21.42 -1.81 5.93
C PRO A 197 21.39 -3.34 5.78
N GLU A 198 21.40 -4.09 6.88
CA GLU A 198 21.35 -5.56 6.85
C GLU A 198 19.99 -6.14 6.39
N SER A 199 18.95 -5.32 6.32
CA SER A 199 17.64 -5.68 5.78
C SER A 199 17.20 -4.69 4.71
N GLU A 200 18.15 -4.25 3.87
CA GLU A 200 17.85 -3.39 2.72
C GLU A 200 16.80 -4.03 1.79
N ASN A 201 15.94 -3.19 1.21
CA ASN A 201 15.02 -3.61 0.16
C ASN A 201 15.69 -3.39 -1.21
N ILE A 202 15.39 -2.29 -1.89
CA ILE A 202 15.93 -1.94 -3.20
C ILE A 202 17.05 -0.92 -3.07
N ILE A 203 16.82 0.16 -2.32
CA ILE A 203 17.79 1.23 -2.12
C ILE A 203 18.81 0.84 -1.04
N SER A 204 20.09 0.96 -1.36
CA SER A 204 21.18 0.74 -0.40
C SER A 204 21.46 2.00 0.41
N TYR A 205 21.52 1.83 1.74
CA TYR A 205 21.82 2.86 2.72
C TYR A 205 23.04 2.44 3.56
N ASP A 206 23.96 3.36 3.87
CA ASP A 206 25.17 3.03 4.64
C ASP A 206 24.97 3.06 6.15
N ILE A 207 24.00 3.84 6.62
CA ILE A 207 23.82 4.13 8.03
C ILE A 207 22.45 3.66 8.45
N ALA A 208 22.40 2.89 9.54
CA ALA A 208 21.17 2.52 10.20
C ALA A 208 20.51 3.75 10.82
N ARG A 209 19.29 4.06 10.38
CA ARG A 209 18.54 5.25 10.82
C ARG A 209 17.12 4.93 11.21
N LEU A 210 16.59 5.72 12.14
CA LEU A 210 15.16 5.82 12.41
C LEU A 210 14.72 7.21 11.99
N GLN A 211 14.02 7.29 10.86
CA GLN A 211 13.55 8.56 10.33
C GLN A 211 12.12 8.83 10.81
N PHE A 212 11.94 9.84 11.64
CA PHE A 212 10.58 10.25 12.02
C PHE A 212 9.92 11.04 10.89
N HIS A 213 8.60 10.86 10.74
CA HIS A 213 7.79 11.62 9.79
C HIS A 213 6.82 12.55 10.53
N GLY A 214 5.92 11.98 11.32
CA GLY A 214 4.91 12.74 12.07
C GLY A 214 3.97 11.81 12.81
N ALA A 215 3.32 12.34 13.85
CA ALA A 215 2.40 11.62 14.69
C ALA A 215 0.93 11.89 14.32
N ILE A 216 0.14 10.82 14.35
CA ILE A 216 -1.32 10.86 14.17
C ILE A 216 -1.97 10.43 15.48
N GLU A 217 -2.96 11.20 15.92
CA GLU A 217 -3.83 10.86 17.03
C GLU A 217 -5.00 10.00 16.55
N TYR A 218 -5.31 8.96 17.32
CA TYR A 218 -6.37 8.01 17.02
C TYR A 218 -7.38 7.90 18.16
N ASP A 219 -8.65 7.70 17.80
CA ASP A 219 -9.58 7.02 18.70
C ASP A 219 -9.14 5.55 18.81
N LEU A 220 -8.64 5.16 19.99
CA LEU A 220 -8.12 3.82 20.24
C LEU A 220 -9.17 2.71 20.22
N LYS A 221 -10.47 3.02 20.32
CA LYS A 221 -11.54 2.01 20.23
C LYS A 221 -11.82 1.68 18.76
N THR A 222 -11.89 2.69 17.91
CA THR A 222 -12.23 2.53 16.49
C THR A 222 -10.99 2.34 15.60
N ALA A 223 -9.82 2.78 16.06
CA ALA A 223 -8.59 2.97 15.28
C ALA A 223 -8.78 3.92 14.10
N THR A 224 -9.60 4.96 14.30
CA THR A 224 -9.84 6.03 13.35
C THR A 224 -8.94 7.22 13.70
N ALA A 225 -8.26 7.78 12.69
CA ALA A 225 -7.47 8.99 12.87
C ALA A 225 -8.41 10.16 13.20
N ILE A 226 -8.10 10.91 14.26
CA ILE A 226 -8.90 12.05 14.72
C ILE A 226 -8.14 13.37 14.64
N GLY A 227 -6.82 13.33 14.42
CA GLY A 227 -6.00 14.53 14.22
C GLY A 227 -4.55 14.20 13.94
N ALA A 228 -3.81 15.17 13.43
CA ALA A 228 -2.35 15.12 13.35
C ALA A 228 -1.75 15.89 14.53
N VAL A 229 -0.56 15.51 14.97
CA VAL A 229 0.26 16.33 15.88
C VAL A 229 1.24 17.11 15.01
N PRO A 230 1.02 18.42 14.80
CA PRO A 230 1.83 19.22 13.87
C PRO A 230 3.31 19.19 14.26
N ASP A 231 4.19 19.12 13.25
CA ASP A 231 5.66 19.15 13.39
C ASP A 231 6.29 18.10 14.30
N SER A 232 5.51 17.11 14.75
CA SER A 232 5.93 16.15 15.77
C SER A 232 7.17 15.35 15.40
N GLY A 233 7.42 15.04 14.13
CA GLY A 233 8.62 14.31 13.70
C GLY A 233 9.92 15.11 13.94
N ARG A 234 9.92 16.39 13.56
CA ARG A 234 11.02 17.32 13.85
C ARG A 234 11.14 17.58 15.34
N MET A 235 10.01 17.82 16.00
CA MET A 235 9.93 18.16 17.42
C MET A 235 10.48 17.03 18.31
N LEU A 236 10.03 15.79 18.10
CA LEU A 236 10.48 14.63 18.87
C LEU A 236 11.98 14.38 18.65
N THR A 237 12.48 14.53 17.41
CA THR A 237 13.92 14.41 17.15
C THR A 237 14.72 15.48 17.90
N GLY A 238 14.24 16.72 17.91
CA GLY A 238 14.84 17.82 18.66
C GLY A 238 14.89 17.55 20.16
N MET A 239 13.78 17.09 20.75
CA MET A 239 13.71 16.70 22.16
C MET A 239 14.70 15.59 22.52
N ILE A 240 14.77 14.54 21.69
CA ILE A 240 15.70 13.42 21.87
C ILE A 240 17.16 13.87 21.74
N THR A 241 17.44 14.81 20.84
CA THR A 241 18.78 15.40 20.69
C THR A 241 19.19 16.22 21.91
N GLN A 242 18.26 17.00 22.48
CA GLN A 242 18.52 17.81 23.69
C GLN A 242 18.96 16.97 24.89
N VAL A 243 18.47 15.74 25.00
CA VAL A 243 18.87 14.78 26.04
C VAL A 243 20.01 13.85 25.61
N ASN A 244 20.70 14.16 24.50
CA ASN A 244 21.81 13.39 23.93
C ASN A 244 21.46 11.91 23.66
N GLN A 245 20.23 11.63 23.22
CA GLN A 245 19.76 10.28 22.89
C GLN A 245 19.47 10.10 21.39
N ASN A 246 19.95 10.98 20.52
CA ASN A 246 19.74 10.86 19.07
C ASN A 246 20.68 9.83 18.40
N ILE A 247 21.83 9.54 19.01
CA ILE A 247 22.71 8.44 18.60
C ILE A 247 22.49 7.28 19.57
N GLN A 248 21.92 6.20 19.08
CA GLN A 248 21.68 4.99 19.86
C GLN A 248 22.68 3.89 19.52
N LYS A 249 22.53 2.72 20.16
CA LYS A 249 23.44 1.59 19.97
C LYS A 249 23.43 1.10 18.52
N THR A 250 22.26 1.07 17.89
CA THR A 250 22.07 0.52 16.55
C THR A 250 21.75 1.62 15.56
N PHE A 251 20.86 2.54 15.93
CA PHE A 251 20.33 3.54 14.99
C PHE A 251 20.69 4.97 15.36
N LYS A 252 20.88 5.79 14.32
CA LYS A 252 20.79 7.25 14.43
C LYS A 252 19.34 7.70 14.21
N ILE A 253 18.77 8.43 15.16
CA ILE A 253 17.44 9.03 15.04
C ILE A 253 17.57 10.35 14.28
N ILE A 254 16.78 10.52 13.23
CA ILE A 254 16.80 11.71 12.36
C ILE A 254 15.38 12.27 12.14
N PRO A 255 15.27 13.59 11.87
CA PRO A 255 14.01 14.18 11.45
C PRO A 255 13.66 13.72 10.01
N PRO A 256 12.50 14.13 9.45
CA PRO A 256 12.24 13.94 8.02
C PRO A 256 13.41 14.47 7.19
N GLN A 257 13.87 13.69 6.21
CA GLN A 257 14.95 14.11 5.31
C GLN A 257 14.37 15.08 4.29
N ILE A 258 14.62 16.37 4.48
CA ILE A 258 14.18 17.39 3.53
C ILE A 258 15.04 17.32 2.27
N ILE A 259 14.38 17.20 1.12
CA ILE A 259 15.01 17.17 -0.19
C ILE A 259 15.16 18.59 -0.70
N LYS A 260 16.33 18.86 -1.29
CA LYS A 260 16.55 20.09 -2.06
C LYS A 260 16.31 19.76 -3.52
N MET A 261 15.54 20.58 -4.21
CA MET A 261 15.25 20.37 -5.62
C MET A 261 15.73 21.56 -6.43
N LYS A 262 16.37 21.27 -7.55
CA LYS A 262 16.71 22.27 -8.55
C LYS A 262 15.65 22.28 -9.65
N ALA A 263 15.50 23.44 -10.29
CA ALA A 263 14.75 23.51 -11.53
C ALA A 263 15.37 22.58 -12.57
N HIS A 264 14.52 21.94 -13.36
CA HIS A 264 14.93 21.08 -14.46
C HIS A 264 15.68 21.92 -15.50
N HIS A 265 16.84 21.45 -15.95
CA HIS A 265 17.66 22.15 -16.95
C HIS A 265 16.84 22.51 -18.21
N ASP A 266 16.14 21.52 -18.76
CA ASP A 266 15.27 21.69 -19.94
C ASP A 266 13.80 22.02 -19.57
N PHE A 267 13.59 22.91 -18.59
CA PHE A 267 12.28 23.19 -18.01
C PHE A 267 11.17 23.44 -19.05
N ALA A 268 11.39 24.35 -20.00
CA ALA A 268 10.37 24.74 -20.97
C ALA A 268 9.95 23.58 -21.88
N GLU A 269 10.92 22.78 -22.34
CA GLU A 269 10.68 21.61 -23.18
C GLU A 269 9.91 20.53 -22.40
N ARG A 270 10.39 20.16 -21.21
CA ARG A 270 9.76 19.10 -20.39
C ARG A 270 8.37 19.53 -19.93
N LYS A 271 8.16 20.80 -19.58
CA LYS A 271 6.83 21.34 -19.25
C LYS A 271 5.89 21.24 -20.44
N GLY A 272 6.34 21.66 -21.63
CA GLY A 272 5.57 21.57 -22.86
C GLY A 272 5.20 20.13 -23.21
N PHE A 273 6.14 19.20 -23.05
CA PHE A 273 5.96 17.77 -23.28
C PHE A 273 4.89 17.15 -22.36
N HIS A 274 5.02 17.34 -21.05
CA HIS A 274 4.07 16.77 -20.07
C HIS A 274 2.69 17.41 -20.19
N THR A 275 2.64 18.74 -20.34
CA THR A 275 1.37 19.47 -20.52
C THR A 275 0.66 19.01 -21.79
N SER A 276 1.39 18.77 -22.88
CA SER A 276 0.80 18.28 -24.13
C SER A 276 0.20 16.87 -23.99
N LYS A 277 0.88 15.96 -23.26
CA LYS A 277 0.32 14.63 -22.97
C LYS A 277 -0.96 14.72 -22.13
N LEU A 278 -0.94 15.54 -21.09
CA LEU A 278 -2.11 15.77 -20.25
C LEU A 278 -3.27 16.39 -21.04
N SER A 279 -2.99 17.39 -21.88
CA SER A 279 -3.99 18.02 -22.75
C SER A 279 -4.60 17.07 -23.78
N LYS A 280 -3.86 16.05 -24.26
CA LYS A 280 -4.44 15.01 -25.13
C LYS A 280 -5.49 14.20 -24.38
N LEU A 281 -5.22 13.80 -23.14
CA LEU A 281 -6.19 13.09 -22.29
C LEU A 281 -7.41 13.97 -21.99
N GLN A 282 -7.17 15.24 -21.68
CA GLN A 282 -8.23 16.22 -21.43
C GLN A 282 -9.17 16.38 -22.63
N LYS A 283 -8.60 16.59 -23.83
CA LYS A 283 -9.35 16.83 -25.07
C LYS A 283 -10.11 15.60 -25.56
N GLN A 284 -9.67 14.39 -25.21
CA GLN A 284 -10.32 13.12 -25.59
C GLN A 284 -11.81 13.09 -25.25
N PHE A 285 -12.21 13.74 -24.16
CA PHE A 285 -13.59 13.81 -23.69
C PHE A 285 -14.07 15.26 -23.48
N ASN A 286 -13.43 16.23 -24.12
CA ASN A 286 -13.77 17.66 -24.03
C ASN A 286 -13.85 18.18 -22.58
N LEU A 287 -12.91 17.76 -21.73
CA LEU A 287 -12.90 18.10 -20.31
C LEU A 287 -12.25 19.48 -20.08
N LYS A 288 -12.67 20.15 -19.00
CA LYS A 288 -12.13 21.46 -18.61
C LYS A 288 -10.96 21.28 -17.63
N ASP A 289 -10.24 22.36 -17.37
CA ASP A 289 -9.18 22.34 -16.35
C ASP A 289 -9.75 22.07 -14.95
N THR A 290 -10.99 22.49 -14.70
CA THR A 290 -11.74 22.20 -13.47
C THR A 290 -12.30 20.78 -13.42
N SER A 291 -12.24 20.02 -14.54
CA SER A 291 -12.70 18.64 -14.54
C SER A 291 -11.74 17.77 -13.75
N THR A 292 -12.32 16.89 -12.96
CA THR A 292 -11.65 15.93 -12.09
C THR A 292 -11.23 14.68 -12.86
N LEU A 293 -10.30 13.94 -12.28
CA LEU A 293 -9.94 12.62 -12.75
C LEU A 293 -11.12 11.63 -12.67
N ALA A 294 -12.03 11.81 -11.71
CA ALA A 294 -13.29 11.08 -11.64
C ALA A 294 -14.15 11.26 -12.90
N GLU A 295 -14.30 12.50 -13.38
CA GLU A 295 -15.04 12.81 -14.60
C GLU A 295 -14.38 12.23 -15.84
N TYR A 296 -13.04 12.25 -15.93
CA TYR A 296 -12.32 11.54 -16.98
C TYR A 296 -12.64 10.04 -16.97
N HIS A 297 -12.55 9.40 -15.80
CA HIS A 297 -12.84 7.97 -15.69
C HIS A 297 -14.28 7.64 -16.05
N GLN A 298 -15.24 8.46 -15.61
CA GLN A 298 -16.63 8.32 -16.01
C GLN A 298 -16.78 8.40 -17.54
N ALA A 299 -16.27 9.46 -18.18
CA ALA A 299 -16.36 9.64 -19.63
C ALA A 299 -15.70 8.49 -20.41
N TRP A 300 -14.56 7.99 -19.91
CA TRP A 300 -13.90 6.81 -20.48
C TRP A 300 -14.79 5.57 -20.43
N TRP A 301 -15.43 5.32 -19.28
CA TRP A 301 -16.31 4.17 -19.10
C TRP A 301 -17.61 4.28 -19.89
N GLU A 302 -18.18 5.47 -19.99
CA GLU A 302 -19.33 5.75 -20.85
C GLU A 302 -19.02 5.39 -22.31
N ASN A 303 -17.91 5.89 -22.83
CA ASN A 303 -17.43 5.59 -24.18
C ASN A 303 -17.11 4.09 -24.36
N TYR A 304 -16.55 3.43 -23.35
CA TYR A 304 -16.31 1.98 -23.37
C TYR A 304 -17.62 1.21 -23.50
N ILE A 305 -18.62 1.56 -22.68
CA ILE A 305 -19.94 0.92 -22.67
C ILE A 305 -20.65 1.14 -24.00
N ASP A 306 -20.68 2.37 -24.53
CA ASP A 306 -21.36 2.69 -25.79
C ASP A 306 -20.78 1.89 -26.97
N LYS A 307 -19.45 1.74 -27.01
CA LYS A 307 -18.76 0.94 -28.04
C LYS A 307 -19.06 -0.55 -27.90
N LYS A 308 -19.21 -1.05 -26.67
CA LYS A 308 -19.37 -2.47 -26.36
C LYS A 308 -20.81 -2.94 -26.47
N PHE A 309 -21.76 -2.09 -26.09
CA PHE A 309 -23.19 -2.36 -26.01
C PHE A 309 -23.93 -1.27 -26.77
N LYS A 310 -23.92 -1.37 -28.10
CA LYS A 310 -24.58 -0.38 -28.98
C LYS A 310 -26.08 -0.26 -28.64
N GLY A 311 -26.57 0.97 -28.50
CA GLY A 311 -27.99 1.25 -28.23
C GLY A 311 -28.45 0.88 -26.82
N ILE A 312 -27.53 0.68 -25.87
CA ILE A 312 -27.88 0.41 -24.48
C ILE A 312 -28.62 1.62 -23.87
N ASP A 313 -29.67 1.34 -23.10
CA ASP A 313 -30.41 2.36 -22.37
C ASP A 313 -29.50 3.15 -21.41
N ASN A 314 -29.75 4.45 -21.28
CA ASN A 314 -28.90 5.34 -20.49
C ASN A 314 -28.93 5.00 -18.99
N THR A 315 -30.06 4.51 -18.46
CA THR A 315 -30.17 4.09 -17.05
C THR A 315 -29.28 2.88 -16.81
N ILE A 316 -29.30 1.91 -17.72
CA ILE A 316 -28.43 0.73 -17.66
C ILE A 316 -26.97 1.17 -17.78
N LYS A 317 -26.64 2.02 -18.76
CA LYS A 317 -25.30 2.58 -18.96
C LYS A 317 -24.76 3.21 -17.68
N MET A 318 -25.51 4.12 -17.05
CA MET A 318 -25.08 4.77 -15.81
C MET A 318 -24.95 3.79 -14.65
N GLY A 319 -25.83 2.78 -14.58
CA GLY A 319 -25.70 1.68 -13.63
C GLY A 319 -24.39 0.90 -13.79
N LEU A 320 -23.98 0.63 -15.03
CA LEU A 320 -22.71 -0.03 -15.34
C LEU A 320 -21.50 0.87 -15.06
N VAL A 321 -21.57 2.17 -15.38
CA VAL A 321 -20.51 3.13 -15.04
C VAL A 321 -20.26 3.14 -13.54
N LYS A 322 -21.30 3.28 -12.72
CA LYS A 322 -21.18 3.24 -11.25
C LYS A 322 -20.54 1.94 -10.76
N ARG A 323 -21.01 0.82 -11.31
CA ARG A 323 -20.50 -0.51 -10.96
C ARG A 323 -19.05 -0.73 -11.35
N TRP A 324 -18.64 -0.29 -12.54
CA TRP A 324 -17.32 -0.61 -13.11
C TRP A 324 -16.25 0.45 -12.84
N ALA A 325 -16.60 1.73 -12.90
CA ALA A 325 -15.67 2.84 -12.63
C ALA A 325 -15.47 3.08 -11.13
N PHE A 326 -16.56 2.99 -10.35
CA PHE A 326 -16.58 3.39 -8.96
C PHE A 326 -16.81 2.23 -7.98
N ASN A 327 -16.90 0.99 -8.49
CA ASN A 327 -17.16 -0.22 -7.70
C ASN A 327 -18.47 -0.14 -6.88
N ASP A 328 -19.43 0.69 -7.29
CA ASP A 328 -20.74 0.78 -6.67
C ASP A 328 -21.64 -0.35 -7.18
N LYS A 329 -21.78 -1.39 -6.35
CA LYS A 329 -22.55 -2.60 -6.68
C LYS A 329 -24.07 -2.45 -6.45
N SER A 330 -24.57 -1.23 -6.18
CA SER A 330 -26.00 -0.96 -6.03
C SER A 330 -26.80 -1.35 -7.28
N PHE A 331 -26.22 -1.14 -8.47
CA PHE A 331 -26.78 -1.65 -9.73
C PHE A 331 -26.56 -3.17 -9.86
N ARG A 332 -27.63 -3.94 -9.61
CA ARG A 332 -27.62 -5.40 -9.69
C ARG A 332 -27.76 -5.88 -11.14
N LEU A 333 -26.95 -6.87 -11.53
CA LEU A 333 -27.00 -7.48 -12.86
C LEU A 333 -28.06 -8.60 -12.92
N ASN A 334 -29.32 -8.22 -13.07
CA ASN A 334 -30.47 -9.12 -13.16
C ASN A 334 -31.47 -8.67 -14.25
N SER A 335 -32.45 -9.51 -14.54
CA SER A 335 -33.48 -9.24 -15.57
C SER A 335 -34.41 -8.07 -15.22
N LYS A 336 -34.49 -7.68 -13.93
CA LYS A 336 -35.27 -6.49 -13.53
C LYS A 336 -34.60 -5.20 -14.01
N ASN A 337 -33.27 -5.15 -13.94
CA ASN A 337 -32.49 -3.96 -14.31
C ASN A 337 -32.03 -4.00 -15.78
N VAL A 338 -31.84 -5.18 -16.35
CA VAL A 338 -31.48 -5.39 -17.75
C VAL A 338 -32.42 -6.44 -18.34
N PRO A 339 -33.59 -6.03 -18.88
CA PRO A 339 -34.62 -6.96 -19.34
C PRO A 339 -34.18 -7.83 -20.51
N ASP A 340 -33.36 -7.29 -21.42
CA ASP A 340 -32.81 -8.06 -22.54
C ASP A 340 -31.79 -9.09 -22.05
N LYS A 341 -32.14 -10.37 -22.23
CA LYS A 341 -31.36 -11.51 -21.72
C LYS A 341 -29.97 -11.59 -22.34
N ASP A 342 -29.87 -11.36 -23.65
CA ASP A 342 -28.61 -11.44 -24.38
C ASP A 342 -27.64 -10.34 -23.95
N THR A 343 -28.15 -9.12 -23.77
CA THR A 343 -27.39 -8.00 -23.21
C THR A 343 -26.96 -8.28 -21.77
N LEU A 344 -27.86 -8.78 -20.93
CA LEU A 344 -27.55 -9.14 -19.54
C LEU A 344 -26.43 -10.20 -19.45
N ASP A 345 -26.47 -11.24 -20.29
CA ASP A 345 -25.47 -12.31 -20.29
C ASP A 345 -24.11 -11.80 -20.79
N LYS A 346 -24.08 -10.91 -21.80
CA LYS A 346 -22.86 -10.23 -22.25
C LYS A 346 -22.28 -9.34 -21.15
N ILE A 347 -23.10 -8.56 -20.46
CA ILE A 347 -22.68 -7.70 -19.34
C ILE A 347 -22.08 -8.55 -18.21
N LYS A 348 -22.74 -9.64 -17.80
CA LYS A 348 -22.23 -10.55 -16.76
C LYS A 348 -20.91 -11.19 -17.12
N LYS A 349 -20.70 -11.52 -18.40
CA LYS A 349 -19.42 -12.06 -18.89
C LYS A 349 -18.31 -11.02 -18.79
N GLU A 350 -18.61 -9.77 -19.14
CA GLU A 350 -17.66 -8.65 -19.03
C GLU A 350 -17.28 -8.34 -17.56
N ASP A 351 -18.29 -8.30 -16.66
CA ASP A 351 -18.16 -8.00 -15.22
C ASP A 351 -17.15 -8.89 -14.50
N LYS A 352 -17.08 -10.18 -14.87
CA LYS A 352 -16.28 -11.19 -14.15
C LYS A 352 -14.80 -11.21 -14.47
N VAL A 353 -14.41 -10.82 -15.69
CA VAL A 353 -13.05 -11.10 -16.19
C VAL A 353 -12.34 -9.86 -16.70
N LYS A 354 -13.08 -8.89 -17.25
CA LYS A 354 -12.46 -7.82 -18.05
C LYS A 354 -12.47 -6.46 -17.38
N VAL A 355 -13.38 -6.21 -16.43
CA VAL A 355 -13.47 -4.90 -15.75
C VAL A 355 -12.14 -4.51 -15.12
N ALA A 356 -11.46 -5.43 -14.42
CA ALA A 356 -10.16 -5.15 -13.81
C ALA A 356 -9.09 -4.74 -14.84
N ASP A 357 -9.06 -5.39 -16.01
CA ASP A 357 -8.15 -5.04 -17.09
C ASP A 357 -8.50 -3.68 -17.72
N GLN A 358 -9.78 -3.35 -17.84
CA GLN A 358 -10.23 -2.05 -18.33
C GLN A 358 -9.91 -0.92 -17.35
N VAL A 359 -10.06 -1.16 -16.03
CA VAL A 359 -9.61 -0.20 -15.01
C VAL A 359 -8.12 0.10 -15.20
N LYS A 360 -7.27 -0.93 -15.34
CA LYS A 360 -5.83 -0.74 -15.58
C LYS A 360 -5.56 0.06 -16.86
N LYS A 361 -6.26 -0.24 -17.96
CA LYS A 361 -6.12 0.48 -19.23
C LYS A 361 -6.56 1.94 -19.15
N ASN A 362 -7.60 2.23 -18.39
CA ASN A 362 -8.11 3.58 -18.14
C ASN A 362 -7.09 4.40 -17.32
N MET A 363 -6.48 3.81 -16.29
CA MET A 363 -5.49 4.49 -15.45
C MET A 363 -4.12 4.66 -16.12
N LEU A 364 -3.71 3.73 -16.98
CA LEU A 364 -2.35 3.64 -17.50
C LEU A 364 -1.80 4.94 -18.13
N PRO A 365 -2.58 5.74 -18.89
CA PRO A 365 -2.07 7.00 -19.43
C PRO A 365 -1.69 8.02 -18.36
N PHE A 366 -2.44 8.11 -17.26
CA PHE A 366 -2.10 8.98 -16.13
C PHE A 366 -0.93 8.43 -15.32
N GLU A 367 -0.94 7.11 -15.06
CA GLU A 367 0.15 6.42 -14.37
C GLU A 367 1.49 6.66 -15.08
N THR A 368 1.55 6.43 -16.39
CA THR A 368 2.76 6.61 -17.20
C THR A 368 3.19 8.07 -17.29
N LEU A 369 2.27 9.01 -17.48
CA LEU A 369 2.55 10.44 -17.47
C LEU A 369 3.20 10.86 -16.14
N MET A 370 2.63 10.42 -15.03
CA MET A 370 3.11 10.82 -13.70
C MET A 370 4.40 10.10 -13.29
N PHE A 371 4.65 8.87 -13.75
CA PHE A 371 5.95 8.22 -13.58
C PHE A 371 7.05 8.90 -14.38
N GLU A 372 6.75 9.34 -15.60
CA GLU A 372 7.72 10.08 -16.40
C GLU A 372 8.00 11.46 -15.80
N LEU A 373 6.96 12.20 -15.40
CA LEU A 373 7.13 13.46 -14.67
C LEU A 373 7.93 13.26 -13.38
N GLY A 374 7.62 12.21 -12.62
CA GLY A 374 8.34 11.87 -11.41
C GLY A 374 9.81 11.55 -11.66
N ALA A 375 10.14 10.89 -12.76
CA ALA A 375 11.54 10.64 -13.15
C ALA A 375 12.30 11.94 -13.43
N ASP A 376 11.71 12.88 -14.18
CA ASP A 376 12.31 14.18 -14.46
C ASP A 376 12.51 15.02 -13.19
N ILE A 377 11.53 14.98 -12.30
CA ILE A 377 11.57 15.63 -10.99
C ILE A 377 12.71 15.07 -10.14
N LEU A 378 12.78 13.74 -9.98
CA LEU A 378 13.70 13.08 -9.05
C LEU A 378 15.16 13.17 -9.50
N LYS A 379 15.44 13.31 -10.80
CA LYS A 379 16.81 13.54 -11.30
C LYS A 379 17.47 14.80 -10.74
N ASN A 380 16.65 15.79 -10.38
CA ASN A 380 17.12 17.06 -9.82
C ASN A 380 17.03 17.11 -8.29
N ALA A 381 16.76 15.96 -7.65
CA ALA A 381 16.74 15.83 -6.20
C ALA A 381 18.15 15.72 -5.63
N GLU A 382 18.44 16.54 -4.63
CA GLU A 382 19.70 16.55 -3.88
C GLU A 382 19.44 16.21 -2.42
N ASN A 383 20.51 15.89 -1.68
CA ASN A 383 20.45 15.57 -0.26
C ASN A 383 19.64 14.28 0.04
N LEU A 384 19.72 13.28 -0.85
CA LEU A 384 19.17 11.94 -0.62
C LEU A 384 19.97 11.19 0.45
N LEU A 385 19.33 10.28 1.20
CA LEU A 385 19.97 9.43 2.21
C LEU A 385 20.78 8.27 1.66
N ALA A 386 20.64 7.98 0.36
CA ALA A 386 21.39 6.93 -0.29
C ALA A 386 22.90 7.13 -0.13
N ALA A 387 23.56 6.03 0.23
CA ALA A 387 24.99 5.90 0.47
C ALA A 387 25.88 6.57 -0.60
N ASN A 388 25.94 5.90 -1.75
CA ASN A 388 26.65 6.31 -2.94
C ASN A 388 25.66 6.19 -4.11
N PRO A 389 25.10 7.31 -4.60
CA PRO A 389 24.05 7.29 -5.61
C PRO A 389 24.39 6.44 -6.84
N ALA A 390 25.61 6.57 -7.36
CA ALA A 390 26.05 5.82 -8.54
C ALA A 390 26.12 4.31 -8.26
N GLN A 391 26.70 3.92 -7.12
CA GLN A 391 26.78 2.52 -6.72
C GLN A 391 25.40 1.91 -6.45
N SER A 392 24.51 2.66 -5.78
CA SER A 392 23.14 2.25 -5.53
C SER A 392 22.39 2.00 -6.84
N VAL A 393 22.50 2.90 -7.83
CA VAL A 393 21.90 2.69 -9.16
C VAL A 393 22.45 1.45 -9.86
N GLN A 394 23.77 1.21 -9.78
CA GLN A 394 24.37 -0.01 -10.34
C GLN A 394 23.83 -1.28 -9.66
N ASN A 395 23.68 -1.27 -8.33
CA ASN A 395 23.15 -2.39 -7.57
C ASN A 395 21.69 -2.68 -7.96
N ILE A 396 20.86 -1.64 -8.12
CA ILE A 396 19.48 -1.76 -8.59
C ILE A 396 19.45 -2.41 -9.97
N ARG A 397 20.31 -1.97 -10.91
CA ARG A 397 20.41 -2.57 -12.25
C ARG A 397 20.81 -4.05 -12.21
N LYS A 398 21.74 -4.43 -11.33
CA LYS A 398 22.10 -5.84 -11.10
C LYS A 398 20.92 -6.65 -10.57
N LYS A 399 20.18 -6.14 -9.57
CA LYS A 399 18.97 -6.78 -9.02
C LYS A 399 17.91 -6.99 -10.11
N ILE A 400 17.67 -5.99 -10.96
CA ILE A 400 16.76 -6.08 -12.11
C ILE A 400 17.19 -7.20 -13.07
N ALA A 401 18.46 -7.21 -13.50
CA ALA A 401 18.97 -8.19 -14.45
C ALA A 401 18.85 -9.63 -13.91
N SER A 402 19.21 -9.83 -12.63
CA SER A 402 19.08 -11.11 -11.95
C SER A 402 17.63 -11.58 -11.86
N SER A 403 16.69 -10.69 -11.49
CA SER A 403 15.27 -11.04 -11.41
C SER A 403 14.70 -11.42 -12.78
N ILE A 404 14.98 -10.63 -13.83
CA ILE A 404 14.52 -10.92 -15.19
C ILE A 404 15.06 -12.28 -15.67
N SER A 405 16.34 -12.57 -15.43
CA SER A 405 16.97 -13.84 -15.76
C SER A 405 16.29 -15.01 -15.04
N ALA A 406 16.03 -14.88 -13.75
CA ALA A 406 15.41 -15.93 -12.95
C ALA A 406 13.94 -16.17 -13.34
N VAL A 407 13.15 -15.12 -13.59
CA VAL A 407 11.76 -15.25 -14.08
C VAL A 407 11.74 -15.92 -15.47
N ARG A 408 12.67 -15.56 -16.36
CA ARG A 408 12.80 -16.20 -17.68
C ARG A 408 13.14 -17.68 -17.58
N LYS A 409 14.06 -18.06 -16.70
CA LYS A 409 14.43 -19.47 -16.47
C LYS A 409 13.30 -20.27 -15.83
N GLY A 410 12.52 -19.66 -14.95
CA GLY A 410 11.40 -20.33 -14.27
C GLY A 410 10.20 -20.62 -15.19
N GLY A 411 10.01 -19.85 -16.25
CA GLY A 411 8.97 -20.12 -17.28
C GLY A 411 7.53 -19.81 -16.87
N ASP A 412 7.29 -19.25 -15.68
CA ASP A 412 5.95 -18.85 -15.23
C ASP A 412 5.39 -17.70 -16.10
N LEU A 413 4.36 -18.01 -16.90
CA LEU A 413 3.74 -17.06 -17.82
C LEU A 413 3.12 -15.83 -17.13
N SER A 414 2.62 -15.99 -15.91
CA SER A 414 2.06 -14.89 -15.13
C SER A 414 3.16 -13.94 -14.66
N LYS A 415 4.25 -14.48 -14.12
CA LYS A 415 5.43 -13.69 -13.71
C LYS A 415 6.09 -13.02 -14.91
N LEU A 416 6.21 -13.72 -16.04
CA LEU A 416 6.72 -13.15 -17.30
C LEU A 416 5.87 -11.98 -17.78
N LYS A 417 4.54 -12.12 -17.75
CA LYS A 417 3.63 -11.03 -18.11
C LYS A 417 3.79 -9.85 -17.16
N LYS A 418 3.87 -10.08 -15.84
CA LYS A 418 4.09 -9.02 -14.84
C LYS A 418 5.39 -8.27 -15.08
N VAL A 419 6.49 -8.97 -15.35
CA VAL A 419 7.78 -8.35 -15.70
C VAL A 419 7.68 -7.56 -17.00
N LYS A 420 7.05 -8.12 -18.04
CA LYS A 420 6.85 -7.44 -19.33
C LYS A 420 6.05 -6.14 -19.19
N ASP A 421 4.95 -6.18 -18.44
CA ASP A 421 4.08 -5.02 -18.23
C ASP A 421 4.83 -3.90 -17.47
N ASN A 422 5.64 -4.25 -16.45
CA ASN A 422 6.43 -3.25 -15.73
C ASN A 422 7.64 -2.74 -16.52
N LEU A 423 8.27 -3.57 -17.37
CA LEU A 423 9.29 -3.11 -18.30
C LEU A 423 8.74 -2.07 -19.28
N ALA A 424 7.52 -2.28 -19.79
CA ALA A 424 6.87 -1.30 -20.65
C ALA A 424 6.65 0.04 -19.94
N LYS A 425 6.27 0.02 -18.65
CA LYS A 425 6.13 1.22 -17.82
C LYS A 425 7.46 1.94 -17.65
N VAL A 426 8.54 1.20 -17.34
CA VAL A 426 9.89 1.79 -17.24
C VAL A 426 10.32 2.42 -18.56
N GLN A 427 10.15 1.71 -19.68
CA GLN A 427 10.48 2.24 -21.01
C GLN A 427 9.68 3.49 -21.36
N SER A 428 8.39 3.53 -21.02
CA SER A 428 7.54 4.70 -21.28
C SER A 428 7.98 5.96 -20.52
N ALA A 429 8.71 5.78 -19.42
CA ALA A 429 9.24 6.84 -18.58
C ALA A 429 10.75 7.03 -18.79
N GLY A 430 11.28 6.71 -19.98
CA GLY A 430 12.68 6.96 -20.36
C GLY A 430 13.67 5.94 -19.81
N GLY A 431 13.26 4.69 -19.60
CA GLY A 431 14.21 3.58 -19.41
C GLY A 431 14.95 3.56 -18.06
N PHE A 432 15.96 2.69 -17.98
CA PHE A 432 16.74 2.49 -16.74
C PHE A 432 17.82 3.57 -16.51
N GLU A 433 18.03 4.50 -17.46
CA GLU A 433 18.80 5.72 -17.19
C GLU A 433 18.12 6.64 -16.18
N ASN A 434 16.81 6.51 -15.99
CA ASN A 434 16.01 7.35 -15.10
C ASN A 434 15.87 6.79 -13.67
N ILE A 435 16.67 5.79 -13.31
CA ILE A 435 16.69 5.27 -11.94
C ILE A 435 17.37 6.31 -11.05
N VAL A 436 16.66 6.73 -10.01
CA VAL A 436 17.19 7.57 -8.92
C VAL A 436 17.25 6.70 -7.66
N PRO A 437 18.31 6.77 -6.84
CA PRO A 437 18.49 5.91 -5.67
C PRO A 437 17.64 6.40 -4.48
N THR A 438 16.35 6.50 -4.68
CA THR A 438 15.33 6.82 -3.67
C THR A 438 14.03 6.14 -4.08
N GLU A 439 13.14 5.85 -3.13
CA GLU A 439 11.79 5.43 -3.51
C GLU A 439 11.01 6.60 -4.12
N GLY A 440 11.27 7.83 -3.67
CA GLY A 440 10.64 9.02 -4.22
C GLY A 440 10.67 10.20 -3.25
N ILE A 441 9.71 11.08 -3.43
CA ILE A 441 9.48 12.23 -2.55
C ILE A 441 8.04 12.23 -2.04
N VAL A 442 7.88 12.79 -0.85
CA VAL A 442 6.59 13.06 -0.21
C VAL A 442 6.35 14.56 -0.26
N ILE A 443 5.19 14.96 -0.76
CA ILE A 443 4.75 16.35 -0.87
C ILE A 443 3.36 16.53 -0.26
N LYS A 444 3.01 17.78 0.07
CA LYS A 444 1.68 18.15 0.51
C LYS A 444 1.06 19.13 -0.49
N TYR A 445 -0.13 18.80 -0.99
CA TYR A 445 -0.84 19.55 -2.01
C TYR A 445 -2.36 19.44 -1.79
N GLY A 446 -3.07 20.56 -1.82
CA GLY A 446 -4.52 20.59 -1.57
C GLY A 446 -4.89 20.02 -0.18
N GLY A 447 -4.04 20.23 0.83
CA GLY A 447 -4.22 19.69 2.18
C GLY A 447 -4.02 18.17 2.30
N LYS A 448 -3.60 17.49 1.24
CA LYS A 448 -3.37 16.03 1.19
C LYS A 448 -1.90 15.70 0.97
N THR A 449 -1.46 14.55 1.45
CA THR A 449 -0.10 14.05 1.28
C THR A 449 -0.03 13.10 0.09
N TYR A 450 0.91 13.36 -0.83
CA TYR A 450 1.15 12.52 -2.01
C TYR A 450 2.60 12.05 -2.10
N LYS A 451 2.80 10.93 -2.79
CA LYS A 451 4.13 10.47 -3.21
C LYS A 451 4.35 10.68 -4.70
N ILE A 452 5.58 11.03 -5.06
CA ILE A 452 6.09 11.04 -6.44
C ILE A 452 7.31 10.12 -6.48
N THR A 453 7.18 8.99 -7.17
CA THR A 453 8.16 7.89 -7.11
C THR A 453 8.94 7.67 -8.40
N GLY A 454 8.59 8.40 -9.47
CA GLY A 454 9.10 8.12 -10.81
C GLY A 454 8.93 6.64 -11.17
N ILE A 455 10.00 6.02 -11.67
CA ILE A 455 10.01 4.60 -12.08
C ILE A 455 10.27 3.60 -10.94
N PHE A 456 10.40 4.03 -9.69
CA PHE A 456 10.69 3.12 -8.58
C PHE A 456 9.65 2.01 -8.44
N GLY A 457 8.36 2.34 -8.50
CA GLY A 457 7.27 1.36 -8.38
C GLY A 457 7.38 0.22 -9.41
N PRO A 458 7.45 0.52 -10.71
CA PRO A 458 7.70 -0.50 -11.74
C PRO A 458 9.01 -1.28 -11.54
N VAL A 459 10.10 -0.62 -11.14
CA VAL A 459 11.39 -1.28 -10.85
C VAL A 459 11.25 -2.27 -9.68
N ASN A 460 10.57 -1.86 -8.61
CA ASN A 460 10.27 -2.67 -7.45
C ASN A 460 9.50 -3.94 -7.83
N GLN A 461 8.46 -3.78 -8.66
CA GLN A 461 7.69 -4.92 -9.17
C GLN A 461 8.50 -5.87 -10.05
N ILE A 462 9.51 -5.39 -10.78
CA ILE A 462 10.41 -6.25 -11.55
C ILE A 462 11.34 -7.03 -10.62
N ILE A 463 11.99 -6.35 -9.67
CA ILE A 463 12.94 -6.98 -8.73
C ILE A 463 12.23 -8.05 -7.89
N ASN A 464 11.02 -7.76 -7.41
CA ASN A 464 10.26 -8.65 -6.55
C ASN A 464 9.36 -9.64 -7.29
N ALA A 465 9.43 -9.74 -8.63
CA ALA A 465 8.62 -10.68 -9.40
C ALA A 465 8.90 -12.16 -9.12
N LEU A 466 9.99 -12.48 -8.42
CA LEU A 466 10.36 -13.85 -8.07
C LEU A 466 9.58 -14.41 -6.89
N TRP A 467 9.20 -13.55 -5.96
CA TRP A 467 8.60 -13.94 -4.69
C TRP A 467 7.10 -14.20 -4.84
#